data_AF-A0A956IAE4-F1
#
_entry.id   AF-A0A956IAE4-F1
#
_cell.length_a   1.000
_cell.length_b   1.000
_cell.length_c   1.000
_cell.angle_alpha   90.00
_cell.angle_beta   90.00
_cell.angle_gamma   90.00
#
_symmetry.space_group_name_H-M   'P 1'
#
loop_
_entity.id
_entity.type
_entity.pdbx_description
1 polymer ?
#
loop_
_entity_poly.entity_id
_entity_poly.type
_entity_poly.pdbx_seq_one_letter_code
_entity_poly.pdbx_strand_id
1 'polypeptide(L)' 'MKIRKIHHVAYRCNDAKETVEWYGKHLKMDFVLAIAEDQVPSTKEPDPYMHVFLDA' A
#
# COMPACT_ATOMS: atom_id res chain seq x y z
N MET A 1 12.92 23.84 -10.95
CA MET A 1 12.84 23.20 -9.62
C MET A 1 13.32 21.76 -9.75
N LYS A 2 14.27 21.26 -8.94
CA LYS A 2 14.76 19.87 -9.04
C LYS A 2 14.05 18.98 -8.01
N ILE A 3 13.47 17.86 -8.46
CA ILE A 3 12.86 16.84 -7.58
C ILE A 3 13.97 16.07 -6.85
N ARG A 4 13.83 15.86 -5.53
CA ARG A 4 14.84 15.19 -4.70
C ARG A 4 14.56 13.70 -4.47
N LYS A 5 13.29 13.36 -4.23
CA LYS A 5 12.82 11.99 -4.00
C LYS A 5 11.31 11.92 -4.14
N ILE A 6 10.79 10.70 -4.25
CA ILE A 6 9.35 10.43 -4.10
C ILE A 6 9.08 10.21 -2.61
N HIS A 7 8.00 10.78 -2.08
CA HIS A 7 7.65 10.66 -0.66
C HIS A 7 6.93 9.35 -0.35
N HIS A 8 5.98 8.95 -1.21
CA HIS A 8 5.36 7.62 -1.21
C HIS A 8 4.79 7.35 -2.60
N VAL A 9 4.55 6.08 -2.91
CA VAL A 9 3.86 5.61 -4.11
C VAL A 9 2.84 4.56 -3.72
N ALA A 10 1.73 4.50 -4.44
CA ALA A 10 0.71 3.47 -4.26
C ALA A 10 0.43 2.80 -5.60
N TYR A 11 0.41 1.47 -5.60
CA TYR A 11 0.09 0.64 -6.76
C TYR A 11 -1.01 -0.34 -6.38
N ARG A 12 -1.83 -0.73 -7.36
CA ARG A 12 -2.77 -1.84 -7.15
C ARG A 12 -2.00 -3.15 -7.15
N CYS A 13 -2.25 -3.98 -6.15
CA CYS A 13 -1.78 -5.36 -6.10
C CYS A 13 -2.89 -6.30 -6.60
N ASN A 14 -2.49 -7.42 -7.20
CA ASN A 14 -3.41 -8.51 -7.55
C ASN A 14 -3.68 -9.39 -6.32
N ASP A 15 -2.61 -9.80 -5.65
CA ASP A 15 -2.65 -10.50 -4.36
C ASP A 15 -1.80 -9.75 -3.34
N ALA A 16 -2.41 -9.39 -2.21
CA ALA A 16 -1.76 -8.59 -1.18
C ALA A 16 -0.66 -9.37 -0.44
N LYS A 17 -0.86 -10.66 -0.20
CA LYS A 17 0.10 -11.52 0.51
C LYS A 17 1.33 -11.76 -0.36
N GLU A 18 1.13 -12.15 -1.62
CA GLU A 18 2.21 -12.33 -2.60
C GLU A 18 3.03 -11.04 -2.73
N THR A 19 2.35 -9.89 -2.78
CA THR A 19 3.01 -8.59 -2.87
C THR A 19 3.89 -8.34 -1.63
N VAL A 20 3.34 -8.50 -0.42
CA VAL A 20 4.11 -8.28 0.82
C VAL A 20 5.31 -9.23 0.90
N GLU A 21 5.13 -10.52 0.61
CA GLU A 21 6.20 -11.52 0.63
C GLU A 21 7.29 -11.21 -0.41
N TRP A 22 6.89 -10.80 -1.62
CA TRP A 22 7.83 -10.46 -2.68
C TRP A 22 8.68 -9.24 -2.32
N TYR A 23 8.05 -8.17 -1.84
CA TYR A 23 8.73 -6.93 -1.47
C TYR A 23 9.66 -7.12 -0.26
N GLY A 24 9.21 -7.86 0.76
CA GLY A 24 10.06 -8.21 1.90
C GLY A 24 11.28 -9.04 1.48
N LYS A 25 11.08 -10.07 0.63
CA LYS A 25 12.15 -10.97 0.19
C LYS A 25 13.19 -10.28 -0.70
N HIS A 26 12.76 -9.46 -1.67
CA HIS A 26 13.65 -8.95 -2.71
C HIS A 26 14.13 -7.52 -2.45
N LEU A 27 13.34 -6.70 -1.76
CA LEU A 27 13.65 -5.30 -1.51
C LEU A 27 13.92 -4.99 -0.02
N LYS A 28 13.77 -5.98 0.87
CA LYS A 28 13.90 -5.81 2.34
C LYS A 28 12.94 -4.77 2.88
N MET A 29 11.75 -4.69 2.28
CA MET A 29 10.71 -3.78 2.72
C MET A 29 9.82 -4.45 3.76
N ASP A 30 9.89 -3.98 4.99
CA ASP A 30 9.18 -4.60 6.10
C ASP A 30 7.68 -4.28 6.03
N PHE A 31 6.85 -5.29 6.29
CA PHE A 31 5.42 -5.09 6.45
C PHE A 31 5.14 -4.27 7.71
N VAL A 32 4.46 -3.14 7.53
CA VAL A 32 4.16 -2.22 8.63
C VAL A 32 2.75 -2.47 9.15
N LEU A 33 1.75 -2.37 8.28
CA LEU A 33 0.34 -2.56 8.65
C LEU A 33 -0.54 -2.80 7.41
N ALA A 34 -1.75 -3.27 7.66
CA ALA A 34 -2.82 -3.30 6.67
C ALA A 34 -4.07 -2.60 7.24
N ILE A 35 -4.76 -1.84 6.40
CA ILE A 35 -6.08 -1.27 6.72
C ILE A 35 -7.09 -1.79 5.72
N ALA A 36 -8.31 -2.05 6.19
CA ALA A 36 -9.44 -2.39 5.36
C ALA A 36 -10.62 -1.51 5.79
N GLU A 37 -11.34 -0.97 4.82
CA GLU A 37 -12.49 -0.10 5.03
C GLU A 37 -13.58 -0.48 4.04
N ASP A 38 -14.83 -0.44 4.48
CA ASP A 38 -15.99 -0.75 3.63
C ASP A 38 -16.44 0.46 2.80
N GLN A 39 -16.00 1.66 3.16
CA GLN A 39 -16.47 2.91 2.58
C GLN A 39 -15.32 3.87 2.29
N VAL A 40 -15.49 4.69 1.24
CA VAL A 40 -14.56 5.78 0.93
C VAL A 40 -14.55 6.79 2.08
N PRO A 41 -13.38 7.15 2.66
CA PRO A 41 -13.32 8.01 3.84
C PRO A 41 -13.94 9.39 3.65
N SER A 42 -13.80 9.97 2.45
CA SER A 42 -14.25 11.31 2.10
C SER A 42 -15.72 11.39 1.70
N THR A 43 -16.26 10.39 0.98
CA THR A 43 -17.63 10.41 0.44
C THR A 43 -18.62 9.55 1.22
N LYS A 44 -18.14 8.58 2.01
CA LYS A 44 -18.94 7.54 2.69
C LYS A 44 -19.68 6.60 1.73
N GLU A 45 -19.30 6.60 0.46
CA GLU A 45 -19.84 5.66 -0.52
C GLU A 45 -19.30 4.25 -0.26
N PRO A 46 -20.12 3.20 -0.48
CA PRO A 46 -19.68 1.81 -0.35
C PRO A 46 -18.68 1.47 -1.46
N ASP A 47 -17.42 1.35 -1.09
CA ASP A 47 -16.30 0.96 -1.96
C ASP A 47 -15.29 0.21 -1.09
N PRO A 48 -15.45 -1.11 -0.90
CA PRO A 48 -14.60 -1.86 0.01
C PRO A 48 -13.18 -1.96 -0.56
N TYR A 49 -12.19 -1.54 0.22
CA TYR A 49 -10.79 -1.57 -0.17
C TYR A 49 -9.88 -2.03 0.96
N MET A 50 -8.67 -2.46 0.58
CA MET A 50 -7.59 -2.78 1.50
C MET A 50 -6.29 -2.12 1.03
N HIS A 51 -5.54 -1.53 1.95
CA HIS A 51 -4.18 -1.06 1.71
C HIS A 51 -3.20 -1.80 2.61
N VAL A 52 -2.08 -2.23 2.04
CA VAL A 52 -0.92 -2.77 2.74
C VAL A 52 0.22 -1.75 2.68
N PHE A 53 0.90 -1.53 3.80
CA PHE A 53 1.98 -0.57 3.93
C PHE A 53 3.31 -1.31 4.16
N LEU A 54 4.33 -0.87 3.43
CA LEU A 54 5.68 -1.42 3.45
C LEU A 54 6.68 -0.28 3.74
N ASP A 55 7.70 -0.53 4.55
CA ASP A 55 8.78 0.43 4.84
C ASP A 55 9.93 0.26 3.84
N ALA A 56 10.45 1.36 3.29
CA ALA A 56 11.29 1.39 2.07
C ALA A 56 12.60 2.17 2.24
#